data_AF-A0A662C034-F1
#
_entry.id   AF-A0A662C034-F1
#
_cell.length_a   1.000
_cell.length_b   1.000
_cell.length_c   1.000
_cell.angle_alpha   90.00
_cell.angle_beta   90.00
_cell.angle_gamma   90.00
#
_symmetry.space_group_name_H-M   'P 1'
#
loop_
_entity.id
_entity.type
_entity.pdbx_description
1 polymer ?
#
loop_
_entity_poly.entity_id
_entity_poly.type
_entity_poly.pdbx_seq_one_letter_code
_entity_poly.pdbx_strand_id
1 'polypeptide(L)'
;MAEAQKGHKLSSIKGKFFIIFPAEPEYSVEDVETAVGMLKMYTYLYEESTDAAFMVAYIDYPEDMVEESDNDVLLNAALDGALGSWGINVEKAKKETTWHDGYKGIYCKESNDDTHTAYEVILAGNRLYQIAILQYGKPISKKTLSEFYDSFELK
;
A
#
# COMPACT_ATOMS: atom_id res chain seq x y z
N MET A 1 1.53 25.02 23.72
CA MET A 1 0.60 24.94 22.58
C MET A 1 1.36 24.22 21.49
N ALA A 2 1.12 22.92 21.27
CA ALA A 2 1.72 22.20 20.15
C ALA A 2 0.94 22.57 18.88
N GLU A 3 1.62 23.07 17.86
CA GLU A 3 1.01 23.25 16.54
C GLU A 3 0.57 21.86 16.03
N ALA A 4 -0.69 21.74 15.63
CA ALA A 4 -1.16 20.58 14.92
C ALA A 4 -0.39 20.50 13.61
N GLN A 5 0.53 19.54 13.48
CA GLN A 5 1.20 19.26 12.22
C GLN A 5 0.11 18.86 11.23
N LYS A 6 -0.20 19.76 10.29
CA LYS A 6 -1.15 19.48 9.20
C LYS A 6 -0.47 18.46 8.30
N GLY A 7 -1.06 17.28 8.12
CA GLY A 7 -0.53 16.23 7.26
C GLY A 7 -0.14 16.74 5.87
N HIS A 8 0.88 16.12 5.28
CA HIS A 8 1.39 16.45 3.97
C HIS A 8 0.46 15.88 2.88
N LYS A 9 -0.21 16.78 2.14
CA LYS A 9 -1.06 16.41 1.02
C LYS A 9 -0.21 16.08 -0.20
N LEU A 10 -0.25 14.83 -0.65
CA LEU A 10 0.40 14.38 -1.87
C LEU A 10 -0.63 14.14 -2.97
N SER A 11 -0.50 14.82 -4.10
CA SER A 11 -1.24 14.52 -5.33
C SER A 11 -0.25 14.07 -6.40
N SER A 12 -0.27 12.78 -6.73
CA SER A 12 0.63 12.19 -7.71
C SER A 12 -0.05 12.21 -9.07
N ILE A 13 0.30 13.19 -9.93
CA ILE A 13 -0.25 13.27 -11.29
C ILE A 13 0.10 12.00 -12.09
N LYS A 14 1.36 11.54 -11.99
CA LYS A 14 1.81 10.31 -12.65
C LYS A 14 1.17 9.06 -12.05
N GLY A 15 1.06 9.02 -10.73
CA GLY A 15 0.45 7.92 -9.99
C GLY A 15 -1.07 7.88 -10.09
N LYS A 16 -1.74 8.97 -10.49
CA LYS A 16 -3.21 9.09 -10.54
C LYS A 16 -3.88 8.81 -9.19
N PHE A 17 -3.29 9.33 -8.12
CA PHE A 17 -3.87 9.25 -6.79
C PHE A 17 -3.62 10.52 -5.97
N PHE A 18 -4.40 10.65 -4.91
CA PHE A 18 -4.21 11.60 -3.82
C PHE A 18 -4.13 10.84 -2.49
N ILE A 19 -3.29 11.31 -1.56
CA ILE A 19 -3.23 10.79 -0.18
C ILE A 19 -2.66 11.85 0.77
N ILE A 20 -2.93 11.74 2.07
CA ILE A 20 -2.34 12.58 3.11
C ILE A 20 -1.35 11.74 3.92
N PHE A 21 -0.06 12.06 3.82
CA PHE A 21 0.99 11.52 4.69
C PHE A 21 1.09 12.31 6.00
N PRO A 22 1.64 11.72 7.08
CA PRO A 22 1.91 12.47 8.31
C PRO A 22 2.88 13.65 8.10
N ALA A 23 3.92 13.44 7.28
CA ALA A 23 4.83 14.48 6.79
C ALA A 23 5.27 14.17 5.36
N GLU A 24 6.22 14.95 4.80
CA GLU A 24 6.69 14.77 3.43
C GLU A 24 7.36 13.39 3.24
N PRO A 25 6.86 12.54 2.32
CA PRO A 25 7.48 11.24 2.05
C PRO A 25 8.68 11.38 1.11
N GLU A 26 9.62 10.47 1.22
CA GLU A 26 10.67 10.25 0.23
C GLU A 26 10.09 9.54 -1.00
N TYR A 27 10.60 9.90 -2.18
CA TYR A 27 10.19 9.30 -3.45
C TYR A 27 11.33 8.50 -4.07
N SER A 28 11.06 7.25 -4.44
CA SER A 28 12.02 6.38 -5.12
C SER A 28 11.38 5.65 -6.31
N VAL A 29 12.24 5.20 -7.23
CA VAL A 29 11.87 4.36 -8.36
C VAL A 29 12.87 3.23 -8.46
N GLU A 30 12.38 1.99 -8.38
CA GLU A 30 13.21 0.79 -8.34
C GLU A 30 12.71 -0.25 -9.33
N ASP A 31 13.62 -1.03 -9.90
CA ASP A 31 13.25 -2.20 -10.70
C ASP A 31 13.04 -3.37 -9.75
N VAL A 32 11.82 -3.92 -9.73
CA VAL A 32 11.42 -5.04 -8.88
C VAL A 32 11.06 -6.26 -9.71
N GLU A 33 11.48 -7.43 -9.24
CA GLU A 33 11.06 -8.70 -9.82
C GLU A 33 9.61 -8.99 -9.41
N THR A 34 8.75 -9.13 -10.40
CA THR A 34 7.34 -9.49 -10.21
C THR A 34 7.04 -10.81 -10.90
N ALA A 35 5.84 -11.35 -10.70
CA ALA A 35 5.38 -12.55 -11.40
C ALA A 35 5.40 -12.41 -12.93
N VAL A 36 5.49 -11.18 -13.47
CA VAL A 36 5.49 -10.88 -14.90
C VAL A 36 6.81 -10.35 -15.43
N GLY A 37 7.86 -10.46 -14.62
CA GLY A 37 9.19 -9.97 -14.91
C GLY A 37 9.53 -8.68 -14.18
N MET A 38 10.60 -8.01 -14.63
CA MET A 38 11.11 -6.81 -13.99
C MET A 38 10.25 -5.60 -14.35
N LEU A 39 9.66 -4.96 -13.35
CA LEU A 39 8.84 -3.77 -13.51
C LEU A 39 9.35 -2.62 -12.64
N LYS A 40 8.99 -1.39 -13.01
CA LYS A 40 9.29 -0.21 -12.20
C LYS A 40 8.24 -0.05 -11.10
N MET A 41 8.70 -0.05 -9.86
CA MET A 41 7.92 0.33 -8.70
C MET A 41 8.22 1.78 -8.34
N TYR A 42 7.16 2.58 -8.21
CA TYR A 42 7.23 3.98 -7.82
C TYR A 42 6.73 4.10 -6.39
N THR A 43 7.60 4.47 -5.46
CA THR A 43 7.30 4.42 -4.02
C THR A 43 7.36 5.81 -3.41
N TYR A 44 6.38 6.11 -2.58
CA TYR A 44 6.36 7.23 -1.64
C TYR A 44 6.40 6.64 -0.23
N LEU A 45 7.49 6.85 0.50
CA LEU A 45 7.74 6.27 1.81
C LEU A 45 8.01 7.39 2.82
N TYR A 46 7.27 7.40 3.92
CA TYR A 46 7.56 8.26 5.07
C TYR A 46 7.87 7.38 6.27
N GLU A 47 9.09 7.49 6.80
CA GLU A 47 9.51 6.83 8.03
C GLU A 47 9.39 7.81 9.21
N GLU A 48 8.44 7.55 10.10
CA GLU A 48 8.30 8.25 11.38
C GLU A 48 9.33 7.68 12.36
N SER A 49 10.60 8.09 12.20
CA SER A 49 11.70 7.57 13.00
C SER A 49 11.77 6.04 12.92
N THR A 50 12.09 5.35 14.01
CA THR A 50 12.09 3.89 14.13
C THR A 50 10.72 3.29 14.49
N ASP A 51 9.67 4.10 14.62
CA ASP A 51 8.41 3.67 15.23
C ASP A 51 7.35 3.27 14.21
N ALA A 52 7.31 3.92 13.05
CA ALA A 52 6.33 3.61 12.02
C ALA A 52 6.82 4.01 10.62
N ALA A 53 6.29 3.34 9.61
CA ALA A 53 6.46 3.70 8.21
C ALA A 53 5.09 3.74 7.51
N PHE A 54 4.92 4.73 6.65
CA PHE A 54 3.73 4.93 5.82
C PHE A 54 4.16 4.87 4.37
N MET A 55 3.46 4.09 3.55
CA MET A 55 3.87 3.85 2.17
C MET A 55 2.67 3.92 1.23
N VAL A 56 2.88 4.56 0.07
CA VAL A 56 2.09 4.32 -1.13
C VAL A 56 3.04 4.01 -2.27
N ALA A 57 2.85 2.88 -2.92
CA ALA A 57 3.57 2.52 -4.13
C ALA A 57 2.61 2.16 -5.26
N TYR A 58 3.10 2.24 -6.50
CA TYR A 58 2.37 1.70 -7.65
C TYR A 58 3.30 1.05 -8.68
N ILE A 59 2.75 0.07 -9.38
CA ILE A 59 3.37 -0.62 -10.52
C ILE A 59 2.37 -0.61 -11.68
N ASP A 60 2.87 -0.36 -12.88
CA ASP A 60 2.10 -0.50 -14.12
C ASP A 60 2.38 -1.88 -14.74
N TYR A 61 1.38 -2.76 -14.71
CA TYR A 61 1.46 -4.04 -15.43
C TYR A 61 1.28 -3.81 -16.94
N PRO A 62 1.87 -4.67 -17.79
CA PRO A 62 1.51 -4.71 -19.21
C PRO A 62 0.00 -4.95 -19.38
N GLU A 63 -0.65 -4.19 -20.27
CA GLU A 63 -2.11 -4.25 -20.46
C GLU A 63 -2.58 -5.67 -20.82
N ASP A 64 -1.92 -6.29 -21.80
CA ASP A 64 -2.17 -7.63 -22.31
C ASP A 64 -2.22 -8.67 -21.17
N MET A 65 -1.35 -8.50 -20.17
CA MET A 65 -1.24 -9.42 -19.04
C MET A 65 -2.42 -9.30 -18.09
N VAL A 66 -2.91 -8.10 -17.84
CA VAL A 66 -4.06 -7.88 -16.97
C VAL A 66 -5.35 -8.34 -17.64
N GLU A 67 -5.48 -8.15 -18.96
CA GLU A 67 -6.62 -8.65 -19.73
C GLU A 67 -6.69 -10.18 -19.76
N GLU A 68 -5.54 -10.86 -19.80
CA GLU A 68 -5.45 -12.33 -19.81
C GLU A 68 -5.51 -12.96 -18.41
N SER A 69 -5.39 -12.16 -17.35
CA SER A 69 -5.33 -12.63 -15.96
C SER A 69 -6.64 -12.45 -15.20
N ASP A 70 -6.81 -13.25 -14.15
CA ASP A 70 -7.86 -13.03 -13.16
C ASP A 70 -7.41 -11.96 -12.14
N ASN A 71 -8.18 -10.89 -12.00
CA ASN A 71 -7.88 -9.79 -11.07
C ASN A 71 -7.68 -10.26 -9.63
N ASP A 72 -8.41 -11.28 -9.16
CA ASP A 72 -8.25 -11.82 -7.82
C ASP A 72 -6.93 -12.57 -7.66
N VAL A 73 -6.48 -13.24 -8.72
CA VAL A 73 -5.16 -13.88 -8.73
C VAL A 73 -4.06 -12.83 -8.65
N LEU A 74 -4.16 -11.74 -9.42
CA LEU A 74 -3.19 -10.63 -9.38
C LEU A 74 -3.14 -9.95 -8.01
N LEU A 75 -4.30 -9.61 -7.45
CA LEU A 75 -4.39 -8.97 -6.15
C LEU A 75 -3.85 -9.87 -5.04
N ASN A 76 -4.22 -11.15 -5.01
CA ASN A 76 -3.71 -12.08 -4.01
C ASN A 76 -2.20 -12.30 -4.14
N ALA A 77 -1.69 -12.48 -5.36
CA ALA A 77 -0.26 -12.67 -5.59
C ALA A 77 0.56 -11.45 -5.13
N ALA A 78 0.08 -10.24 -5.42
CA ALA A 78 0.72 -9.02 -4.96
C ALA A 78 0.69 -8.88 -3.43
N LEU A 79 -0.46 -9.16 -2.81
CA LEU A 79 -0.61 -9.10 -1.36
C LEU A 79 0.28 -10.13 -0.66
N ASP A 80 0.26 -11.37 -1.12
CA ASP A 80 1.03 -12.47 -0.54
C ASP A 80 2.54 -12.28 -0.73
N GLY A 81 2.96 -11.73 -1.87
CA GLY A 81 4.36 -11.38 -2.11
C GLY A 81 4.87 -10.35 -1.10
N ALA A 82 4.10 -9.28 -0.86
CA ALA A 82 4.50 -8.25 0.11
C ALA A 82 4.53 -8.80 1.54
N LEU A 83 3.46 -9.48 1.97
CA LEU A 83 3.37 -10.08 3.31
C LEU A 83 4.48 -11.10 3.55
N GLY A 84 4.78 -11.96 2.57
CA GLY A 84 5.87 -12.92 2.64
C GLY A 84 7.24 -12.25 2.80
N SER A 85 7.47 -11.14 2.10
CA SER A 85 8.72 -10.36 2.23
C SER A 85 8.90 -9.75 3.63
N TRP A 86 7.80 -9.47 4.33
CA TRP A 86 7.79 -8.96 5.71
C TRP A 86 7.75 -10.07 6.78
N GLY A 87 7.85 -11.33 6.37
CA GLY A 87 7.81 -12.48 7.28
C GLY A 87 6.42 -12.74 7.90
N ILE A 88 5.36 -12.20 7.31
CA ILE A 88 3.98 -12.44 7.74
C ILE A 88 3.48 -13.76 7.13
N ASN A 89 2.80 -14.57 7.95
CA ASN A 89 2.23 -15.83 7.48
C ASN A 89 0.98 -15.57 6.62
N VAL A 90 1.15 -15.66 5.30
CA VAL A 90 0.09 -15.42 4.31
C VAL A 90 -1.12 -16.35 4.46
N GLU A 91 -0.93 -17.59 4.90
CA GLU A 91 -2.03 -18.55 5.07
C GLU A 91 -2.94 -18.21 6.26
N LYS A 92 -2.39 -17.50 7.25
CA LYS A 92 -3.14 -17.04 8.43
C LYS A 92 -3.68 -15.63 8.26
N ALA A 93 -3.25 -14.91 7.23
CA ALA A 93 -3.61 -13.52 7.03
C ALA A 93 -5.11 -13.39 6.73
N LYS A 94 -5.79 -12.52 7.47
CA LYS A 94 -7.19 -12.20 7.24
C LYS A 94 -7.29 -11.14 6.16
N LYS A 95 -7.80 -11.57 5.01
CA LYS A 95 -7.99 -10.74 3.83
C LYS A 95 -9.45 -10.26 3.74
N GLU A 96 -9.63 -8.98 3.46
CA GLU A 96 -10.92 -8.33 3.28
C GLU A 96 -10.97 -7.70 1.89
N THR A 97 -12.08 -7.88 1.17
CA THR A 97 -12.28 -7.19 -0.12
C THR A 97 -12.69 -5.75 0.11
N THR A 98 -12.02 -4.83 -0.57
CA THR A 98 -12.31 -3.39 -0.57
C THR A 98 -12.64 -2.91 -1.98
N TRP A 99 -13.24 -1.71 -2.08
CA TRP A 99 -13.62 -1.11 -3.35
C TRP A 99 -13.33 0.39 -3.35
N HIS A 100 -12.62 0.85 -4.38
CA HIS A 100 -12.24 2.25 -4.58
C HIS A 100 -12.66 2.67 -5.99
N ASP A 101 -13.64 3.57 -6.11
CA ASP A 101 -14.16 4.04 -7.40
C ASP A 101 -14.52 2.94 -8.41
N GLY A 102 -15.03 1.80 -7.90
CA GLY A 102 -15.40 0.63 -8.71
C GLY A 102 -14.25 -0.35 -8.98
N TYR A 103 -13.03 -0.04 -8.55
CA TYR A 103 -11.87 -0.92 -8.61
C TYR A 103 -11.76 -1.77 -7.35
N LYS A 104 -11.45 -3.06 -7.54
CA LYS A 104 -11.34 -4.02 -6.45
C LYS A 104 -9.98 -3.91 -5.77
N GLY A 105 -9.99 -3.99 -4.44
CA GLY A 105 -8.80 -4.15 -3.63
C GLY A 105 -8.90 -5.32 -2.66
N ILE A 106 -7.77 -5.69 -2.09
CA ILE A 106 -7.66 -6.63 -0.97
C ILE A 106 -6.84 -5.96 0.13
N TYR A 107 -7.46 -5.87 1.30
CA TYR A 107 -6.90 -5.32 2.52
C TYR A 107 -6.59 -6.44 3.52
N CYS A 108 -5.54 -6.28 4.30
CA CYS A 108 -5.26 -7.12 5.45
C CYS A 108 -4.69 -6.29 6.60
N LYS A 109 -4.91 -6.77 7.82
CA LYS A 109 -4.29 -6.23 9.03
C LYS A 109 -3.71 -7.36 9.85
N GLU A 110 -2.39 -7.40 9.92
CA GLU A 110 -1.63 -8.46 10.55
C GLU A 110 -0.71 -7.91 11.64
N SER A 111 -0.29 -8.78 12.54
CA SER A 111 0.67 -8.42 13.59
C SER A 111 1.54 -9.63 13.91
N ASN A 112 2.85 -9.41 13.98
CA ASN A 112 3.80 -10.34 14.59
C ASN A 112 4.31 -9.75 15.93
N ASP A 113 5.32 -10.36 16.54
CA ASP A 113 5.74 -10.02 17.91
C ASP A 113 6.16 -8.55 18.10
N ASP A 114 6.64 -7.87 17.05
CA ASP A 114 7.13 -6.48 17.15
C ASP A 114 6.68 -5.57 15.99
N THR A 115 5.96 -6.10 15.00
CA THR A 115 5.48 -5.35 13.83
C THR A 115 3.99 -5.54 13.64
N HIS A 116 3.28 -4.42 13.56
CA HIS A 116 1.88 -4.34 13.25
C HIS A 116 1.73 -3.73 11.86
N THR A 117 1.05 -4.43 10.97
CA THR A 117 0.93 -4.04 9.56
C THR A 117 -0.54 -3.89 9.20
N ALA A 118 -0.86 -2.78 8.55
CA ALA A 118 -2.05 -2.64 7.72
C ALA A 118 -1.56 -2.54 6.28
N TYR A 119 -2.16 -3.30 5.37
CA TYR A 119 -1.72 -3.34 3.98
C TYR A 119 -2.89 -3.55 3.03
N GLU A 120 -2.93 -2.79 1.96
CA GLU A 120 -3.93 -2.88 0.91
C GLU A 120 -3.29 -2.87 -0.46
N VAL A 121 -3.80 -3.72 -1.34
CA VAL A 121 -3.51 -3.67 -2.77
C VAL A 121 -4.79 -3.39 -3.56
N ILE A 122 -4.71 -2.51 -4.55
CA ILE A 122 -5.86 -2.10 -5.39
C ILE A 122 -5.44 -2.19 -6.85
N LEU A 123 -6.27 -2.83 -7.69
CA LEU A 123 -6.01 -2.95 -9.12
C LEU A 123 -6.98 -2.05 -9.89
N ALA A 124 -6.46 -0.95 -10.44
CA ALA A 124 -7.25 -0.03 -11.27
C ALA A 124 -6.73 -0.01 -12.71
N GLY A 125 -7.50 -0.63 -13.61
CA GLY A 125 -7.01 -0.92 -14.97
C GLY A 125 -5.79 -1.82 -14.89
N ASN A 126 -4.69 -1.41 -15.53
CA ASN A 126 -3.42 -2.13 -15.50
C ASN A 126 -2.49 -1.71 -14.35
N ARG A 127 -2.92 -0.80 -13.46
CA ARG A 127 -2.10 -0.29 -12.36
C ARG A 127 -2.46 -0.94 -11.04
N LEU A 128 -1.44 -1.48 -10.37
CA LEU A 128 -1.53 -1.97 -9.01
C LEU A 128 -1.01 -0.91 -8.04
N TYR A 129 -1.86 -0.48 -7.11
CA TYR A 129 -1.50 0.36 -5.97
C TYR A 129 -1.24 -0.51 -4.74
N GLN A 130 -0.29 -0.07 -3.90
CA GLN A 130 0.09 -0.71 -2.66
C GLN A 130 0.11 0.35 -1.56
N ILE A 131 -0.70 0.19 -0.51
CA ILE A 131 -0.83 1.16 0.58
C ILE A 131 -0.53 0.44 1.89
N ALA A 132 0.50 0.90 2.62
CA ALA A 132 0.94 0.23 3.84
C ALA A 132 1.13 1.19 5.01
N ILE A 133 0.81 0.70 6.21
CA ILE A 133 1.31 1.22 7.48
C ILE A 133 2.04 0.07 8.16
N LEU A 134 3.31 0.27 8.50
CA LEU A 134 4.07 -0.60 9.38
C LEU A 134 4.28 0.15 10.69
N GLN A 135 4.00 -0.48 11.83
CA GLN A 135 4.21 0.12 13.14
C GLN A 135 4.91 -0.86 14.07
N TYR A 136 5.98 -0.40 14.73
CA TYR A 136 6.83 -1.22 15.57
C TYR A 136 6.47 -1.06 17.05
N GLY A 137 6.50 -2.17 17.79
CA GLY A 137 6.28 -2.24 19.24
C GLY A 137 4.87 -1.92 19.76
N LYS A 138 3.99 -1.29 18.96
CA LYS A 138 2.61 -0.95 19.37
C LYS A 138 1.59 -1.15 18.25
N PRO A 139 0.35 -1.57 18.56
CA PRO A 139 -0.69 -1.73 17.55
C PRO A 139 -1.04 -0.44 16.82
N ILE A 140 -1.35 -0.55 15.52
CA ILE A 140 -1.87 0.56 14.72
C ILE A 140 -3.21 1.03 15.30
N SER A 141 -3.22 2.28 15.75
CA SER A 141 -4.41 2.93 16.31
C SER A 141 -5.50 3.08 15.25
N LYS A 142 -6.78 3.02 15.66
CA LYS A 142 -7.90 3.23 14.72
C LYS A 142 -7.82 4.59 14.04
N LYS A 143 -7.38 5.62 14.77
CA LYS A 143 -7.24 6.98 14.26
C LYS A 143 -6.19 7.05 13.15
N THR A 144 -5.00 6.50 13.39
CA THR A 144 -3.92 6.45 12.41
C THR A 144 -4.35 5.71 11.14
N LEU A 145 -5.06 4.60 11.34
CA LEU A 145 -5.59 3.79 10.23
C LEU A 145 -6.58 4.59 9.38
N SER A 146 -7.59 5.21 10.00
CA SER A 146 -8.58 6.03 9.29
C SER A 146 -7.95 7.26 8.64
N GLU A 147 -7.05 7.97 9.33
CA GLU A 147 -6.43 9.19 8.80
C GLU A 147 -5.61 8.93 7.54
N PHE A 148 -4.98 7.76 7.43
CA PHE A 148 -4.18 7.41 6.26
C PHE A 148 -5.03 6.77 5.15
N TYR A 149 -5.72 5.67 5.44
CA TYR A 149 -6.47 4.92 4.42
C TYR A 149 -7.68 5.69 3.87
N ASP A 150 -8.45 6.39 4.72
CA ASP A 150 -9.60 7.16 4.25
C ASP A 150 -9.19 8.41 3.45
N SER A 151 -7.90 8.78 3.49
CA SER A 151 -7.36 9.89 2.70
C SER A 151 -6.94 9.50 1.28
N PHE A 152 -6.84 8.19 1.00
CA PHE A 152 -6.46 7.70 -0.31
C PHE A 152 -7.63 7.83 -1.29
N GLU A 153 -7.39 8.49 -2.41
CA GLU A 153 -8.36 8.65 -3.48
C GLU A 153 -7.70 8.38 -4.84
N LEU A 154 -8.36 7.60 -5.69
CA LEU A 154 -7.98 7.47 -7.09
C LEU A 154 -8.38 8.74 -7.87
N LYS A 155 -7.68 9.03 -8.97
CA LYS A 155 -7.90 10.20 -9.83
C LYS A 155 -8.08 9.84 -11.29
#